data_AF-A0A430UFR9-F1
#
_entry.id   AF-A0A430UFR9-F1
#
_cell.length_a   1.000
_cell.length_b   1.000
_cell.length_c   1.000
_cell.angle_alpha   90.00
_cell.angle_beta   90.00
_cell.angle_gamma   90.00
#
_symmetry.space_group_name_H-M   'P 1'
#
loop_
_entity.id
_entity.type
_entity.pdbx_description
1 polymer ?
#
loop_
_entity_poly.entity_id
_entity_poly.type
_entity_poly.pdbx_seq_one_letter_code
_entity_poly.pdbx_strand_id
1 'polypeptide(L)'
;MGGKFGLLFLLGLGLALAQAPIPRPKPPEEPKPTWVLRVEVTKAGAPLPGVLVLLQEVSPNRLPIRQSLPRFTGPQGWVELRLEADPKGYLLLLQSREENLRVQAPLAVLLGSWSLGPYRFTLTLTTP
;
A
#
# COMPACT_ATOMS: atom_id res chain seq x y z
N MET A 1 29.73 -59.17 -34.96
CA MET A 1 30.71 -58.16 -34.47
C MET A 1 30.38 -56.84 -35.15
N GLY A 2 30.13 -55.69 -34.53
CA GLY A 2 30.10 -55.28 -33.13
C GLY A 2 29.43 -53.90 -33.06
N GLY A 3 28.11 -53.87 -32.88
CA GLY A 3 27.33 -52.64 -32.65
C GLY A 3 27.44 -52.19 -31.20
N LYS A 4 28.64 -51.84 -30.74
CA LYS A 4 28.92 -51.51 -29.33
C LYS A 4 29.41 -50.07 -29.08
N PHE A 5 29.53 -49.23 -30.10
CA PHE A 5 30.09 -47.88 -29.94
C PHE A 5 29.06 -46.73 -29.92
N GLY A 6 27.81 -46.96 -30.33
CA GLY A 6 26.79 -45.90 -30.37
C GLY A 6 26.08 -45.61 -29.03
N LEU A 7 26.03 -46.60 -28.13
CA LEU A 7 25.26 -46.49 -26.88
C LEU A 7 26.00 -45.72 -25.78
N LEU A 8 27.33 -45.75 -25.78
CA LEU A 8 28.16 -45.05 -24.80
C LEU A 8 28.20 -43.53 -25.04
N PHE A 9 28.04 -43.08 -26.28
CA PHE A 9 28.02 -41.64 -26.60
C PHE A 9 26.69 -40.97 -26.18
N LEU A 10 25.57 -41.69 -26.29
CA LEU A 10 24.25 -41.20 -25.88
C LEU A 10 24.10 -41.12 -24.35
N LEU A 11 24.81 -41.96 -23.59
CA LEU A 11 24.79 -41.94 -22.12
C LEU A 11 25.62 -40.79 -21.52
N GLY A 12 26.66 -40.30 -22.22
CA GLY A 12 27.48 -39.19 -21.75
C GLY A 12 26.79 -37.82 -21.88
N LEU A 13 25.93 -37.63 -22.89
CA LEU A 13 25.29 -36.35 -23.17
C LEU A 13 24.13 -36.03 -22.20
N GLY A 14 23.47 -37.06 -21.65
CA GLY A 14 22.35 -36.90 -20.71
C GLY A 14 22.74 -36.44 -19.30
N LEU A 15 24.00 -36.64 -18.89
CA LEU A 15 24.46 -36.32 -17.53
C LEU A 15 24.98 -34.89 -17.34
N ALA A 16 25.20 -34.13 -18.43
CA ALA A 16 25.78 -32.79 -18.35
C ALA A 16 24.77 -31.67 -18.02
N LEU A 17 23.46 -31.91 -18.18
CA LEU A 17 22.42 -30.87 -18.01
C LEU A 17 21.70 -30.90 -16.66
N ALA A 18 22.00 -31.86 -15.79
CA ALA A 18 21.29 -32.05 -14.52
C ALA A 18 21.90 -31.29 -13.32
N GLN A 19 22.96 -30.50 -13.52
CA GLN A 19 23.67 -29.81 -12.43
C GLN A 19 23.42 -28.29 -12.39
N ALA A 20 22.18 -27.85 -12.61
CA ALA A 20 21.80 -26.50 -12.20
C ALA A 20 21.68 -26.50 -10.66
N PRO A 21 22.50 -25.73 -9.92
CA PRO A 21 22.35 -25.63 -8.48
C PRO A 21 20.95 -25.11 -8.16
N ILE A 22 20.20 -25.85 -7.35
CA ILE A 22 18.86 -25.47 -6.90
C ILE A 22 18.99 -24.08 -6.24
N PRO A 23 18.34 -23.02 -6.76
CA PRO A 23 18.41 -21.72 -6.13
C PRO A 23 17.83 -21.85 -4.74
N ARG A 24 18.64 -21.53 -3.72
CA ARG A 24 18.20 -21.51 -2.33
C ARG A 24 16.96 -20.61 -2.24
N PRO A 25 15.89 -21.03 -1.54
CA PRO A 25 14.77 -20.14 -1.27
C PRO A 25 15.33 -18.86 -0.65
N LYS A 26 14.98 -17.69 -1.20
CA LYS A 26 15.31 -16.42 -0.54
C LYS A 26 14.73 -16.50 0.88
N PRO A 27 15.50 -16.09 1.92
CA PRO A 27 14.96 -15.95 3.26
C PRO A 27 13.65 -15.16 3.20
N PRO A 28 12.63 -15.48 4.03
CA PRO A 28 11.41 -14.71 4.09
C PRO A 28 11.76 -13.23 4.27
N GLU A 29 11.27 -12.35 3.39
CA GLU A 29 11.42 -10.91 3.59
C GLU A 29 10.82 -10.54 4.94
N GLU A 30 11.57 -9.82 5.77
CA GLU A 30 11.08 -9.35 7.07
C GLU A 30 9.79 -8.51 6.87
N PRO A 31 8.78 -8.66 7.74
CA PRO A 31 7.54 -7.91 7.61
C PRO A 31 7.85 -6.42 7.73
N LYS A 32 7.56 -5.68 6.66
CA LYS A 32 7.75 -4.23 6.66
C LYS A 32 6.85 -3.60 7.74
N PRO A 33 7.38 -2.65 8.53
CA PRO A 33 6.57 -1.92 9.50
C PRO A 33 5.38 -1.28 8.77
N THR A 34 4.16 -1.60 9.23
CA THR A 34 2.94 -1.13 8.59
C THR A 34 2.21 -0.22 9.57
N TRP A 35 2.16 1.08 9.27
CA TRP A 35 1.33 2.00 10.04
C TRP A 35 -0.13 1.85 9.61
N VAL A 36 -1.04 2.04 10.56
CA VAL A 36 -2.48 2.09 10.29
C VAL A 36 -2.98 3.50 10.50
N LEU A 37 -3.49 4.13 9.45
CA LEU A 37 -4.15 5.43 9.49
C LEU A 37 -5.66 5.22 9.58
N ARG A 38 -6.25 5.70 10.68
CA ARG A 38 -7.70 5.87 10.78
C ARG A 38 -8.06 7.31 10.41
N VAL A 39 -8.97 7.44 9.45
CA VAL A 39 -9.55 8.72 9.03
C VAL A 39 -11.01 8.74 9.44
N GLU A 40 -11.39 9.66 10.31
CA GLU A 40 -12.76 9.91 10.71
C GLU A 40 -13.21 11.28 10.21
N VAL A 41 -14.44 11.33 9.70
CA VAL A 41 -15.07 12.53 9.16
C VAL A 41 -16.47 12.64 9.75
N THR A 42 -16.76 13.82 10.30
CA THR A 42 -18.08 14.18 10.80
C THR A 42 -18.52 15.51 10.19
N LYS A 43 -19.83 15.73 10.08
CA LYS A 43 -20.45 16.97 9.63
C LYS A 43 -21.47 17.41 10.66
N ALA A 44 -21.32 18.62 11.19
CA ALA A 44 -22.20 19.16 12.25
C ALA A 44 -22.40 18.19 13.44
N GLY A 45 -21.34 17.44 13.80
CA GLY A 45 -21.35 16.47 14.90
C GLY A 45 -21.88 15.07 14.55
N ALA A 46 -22.41 14.84 13.34
CA ALA A 46 -22.84 13.52 12.89
C ALA A 46 -21.76 12.82 12.05
N PRO A 47 -21.60 11.49 12.15
CA PRO A 47 -20.72 10.73 11.26
C PRO A 47 -21.07 10.92 9.78
N LEU A 48 -20.05 11.10 8.94
CA LEU A 48 -20.23 11.34 7.51
C LEU A 48 -19.75 10.13 6.68
N PRO A 49 -20.66 9.23 6.26
CA PRO A 49 -20.32 8.12 5.36
C PRO A 49 -20.06 8.61 3.92
N GLY A 50 -19.48 7.74 3.10
CA GLY A 50 -19.33 7.98 1.65
C GLY A 50 -18.27 9.00 1.25
N VAL A 51 -17.41 9.45 2.19
CA VAL A 51 -16.25 10.28 1.88
C VAL A 51 -15.15 9.39 1.30
N LEU A 52 -14.74 9.65 0.06
CA LEU A 52 -13.59 9.01 -0.56
C LEU A 52 -12.32 9.44 0.16
N VAL A 53 -11.55 8.47 0.63
CA VAL A 53 -10.25 8.60 1.27
C VAL A 53 -9.21 7.84 0.45
N LEU A 54 -8.13 8.53 0.13
CA LEU A 54 -7.07 7.98 -0.71
C LEU A 54 -5.71 8.53 -0.28
N LEU A 55 -4.70 7.67 -0.31
CA LEU A 55 -3.31 8.04 -0.06
C LEU A 55 -2.52 8.01 -1.36
N GLN A 56 -1.70 9.04 -1.56
CA GLN A 56 -0.74 9.11 -2.66
C GLN A 56 0.66 9.17 -2.05
N GLU A 57 1.43 8.10 -2.27
CA GLU A 57 2.85 8.08 -1.94
C GLU A 57 3.59 9.02 -2.90
N VAL A 58 4.47 9.84 -2.35
CA VAL A 58 5.27 10.82 -3.07
C VAL A 58 6.75 10.67 -2.73
N SER A 59 7.58 10.84 -3.73
CA SER A 59 9.03 10.85 -3.59
C SER A 59 9.53 12.12 -2.87
N PRO A 60 10.81 12.16 -2.45
CA PRO A 60 11.40 13.38 -1.87
C PRO A 60 11.28 14.62 -2.75
N ASN A 61 11.31 14.47 -4.08
CA ASN A 61 11.08 15.54 -5.06
C ASN A 61 9.59 15.76 -5.38
N ARG A 62 8.68 15.26 -4.53
CA ARG A 62 7.22 15.46 -4.59
C ARG A 62 6.53 14.90 -5.84
N LEU A 63 7.16 13.93 -6.52
CA LEU A 63 6.54 13.23 -7.63
C LEU A 63 5.69 12.05 -7.11
N PRO A 64 4.53 11.77 -7.73
CA PRO A 64 3.73 10.61 -7.35
C PRO A 64 4.46 9.31 -7.66
N ILE A 65 4.49 8.40 -6.69
CA ILE A 65 5.06 7.05 -6.84
C ILE A 65 3.95 6.02 -7.01
N ARG A 66 3.08 5.94 -6.01
CA ARG A 66 2.03 4.92 -5.89
C ARG A 66 0.80 5.50 -5.24
N GLN A 67 -0.36 5.07 -5.70
CA GLN A 67 -1.65 5.44 -5.13
C GLN A 67 -2.23 4.24 -4.37
N SER A 68 -2.80 4.49 -3.19
CA SER A 68 -3.53 3.45 -2.47
C SER A 68 -4.83 3.11 -3.18
N LEU A 69 -5.38 1.94 -2.85
CA LEU A 69 -6.76 1.63 -3.24
C LEU A 69 -7.71 2.68 -2.63
N PRO A 70 -8.66 3.21 -3.42
CA PRO A 70 -9.74 4.04 -2.91
C PRO A 70 -10.50 3.35 -1.77
N ARG A 71 -10.82 4.11 -0.72
CA ARG A 71 -11.66 3.67 0.39
C ARG A 71 -12.72 4.71 0.69
N PHE A 72 -13.87 4.30 1.16
CA PHE A 72 -14.94 5.23 1.58
C PHE A 72 -15.13 5.14 3.08
N THR A 73 -15.46 6.25 3.73
CA THR A 73 -15.91 6.22 5.12
C THR A 73 -17.18 5.39 5.25
N GLY A 74 -17.19 4.48 6.23
CA GLY A 74 -18.34 3.63 6.50
C GLY A 74 -19.48 4.39 7.20
N PRO A 75 -20.56 3.69 7.59
CA PRO A 75 -21.69 4.28 8.34
C PRO A 75 -21.28 5.00 9.62
N GLN A 76 -20.17 4.60 10.23
CA GLN A 76 -19.61 5.21 11.43
C GLN A 76 -18.76 6.45 11.15
N GLY A 77 -18.69 6.91 9.89
CA GLY A 77 -17.95 8.11 9.49
C GLY A 77 -16.44 7.94 9.43
N TRP A 78 -15.92 6.71 9.55
CA TRP A 78 -14.48 6.46 9.51
C TRP A 78 -14.09 5.32 8.58
N VAL A 79 -12.81 5.29 8.24
CA VAL A 79 -12.17 4.19 7.51
C VAL A 79 -10.69 4.06 7.92
N GLU A 80 -10.14 2.87 7.77
CA GLU A 80 -8.73 2.59 8.01
C GLU A 80 -7.98 2.29 6.70
N LEU A 81 -6.76 2.81 6.62
CA LEU A 81 -5.83 2.60 5.52
C LEU A 81 -4.48 2.16 6.09
N ARG A 82 -3.79 1.28 5.36
CA ARG A 82 -2.42 0.88 5.69
C ARG A 82 -1.44 1.76 4.93
N LEU A 83 -0.37 2.14 5.60
CA LEU A 83 0.77 2.82 4.99
C LEU A 83 1.93 1.83 4.89
N GLU A 84 2.50 1.72 3.69
CA GLU A 84 3.65 0.86 3.40
C GLU A 84 4.99 1.60 3.60
N ALA A 85 4.93 2.91 3.87
CA ALA A 85 6.09 3.80 4.07
C ALA A 85 5.81 4.84 5.17
N ASP A 86 6.84 5.65 5.48
CA ASP A 86 6.74 6.74 6.46
C ASP A 86 5.62 7.73 6.09
N PRO A 87 4.77 8.16 7.05
CA PRO A 87 3.68 9.12 6.82
C PRO A 87 4.08 10.44 6.12
N LYS A 88 5.33 10.89 6.27
CA LYS A 88 5.86 12.10 5.61
C LYS A 88 5.95 11.95 4.09
N GLY A 89 5.97 10.70 3.60
CA GLY A 89 5.95 10.35 2.19
C GLY A 89 4.56 10.32 1.57
N TYR A 90 3.49 10.71 2.27
CA TYR A 90 2.13 10.64 1.73
C TYR A 90 1.43 11.99 1.63
N LEU A 91 0.66 12.15 0.54
CA LEU A 91 -0.46 13.09 0.45
C LEU A 91 -1.75 12.34 0.75
N LEU A 92 -2.64 12.95 1.54
CA LEU A 92 -4.00 12.47 1.72
C LEU A 92 -4.93 13.25 0.79
N LEU A 93 -5.82 12.52 0.12
CA LEU A 93 -6.92 13.06 -0.66
C LEU A 93 -8.24 12.63 0.00
N LEU A 94 -9.06 13.61 0.35
CA LEU A 94 -10.42 13.44 0.85
C LEU A 94 -11.40 14.11 -0.11
N GLN A 95 -12.43 13.39 -0.53
CA GLN A 95 -13.42 13.91 -1.47
C GLN A 95 -14.82 13.40 -1.16
N SER A 96 -15.80 14.29 -1.15
CA SER A 96 -17.21 13.93 -1.26
C SER A 96 -17.89 14.87 -2.24
N ARG A 97 -18.44 14.32 -3.33
CA ARG A 97 -19.13 15.10 -4.37
C ARG A 97 -20.46 15.63 -3.86
N GLU A 98 -21.20 14.81 -3.12
CA GLU A 98 -22.50 15.17 -2.52
C GLU A 98 -22.34 16.35 -1.55
N GLU A 99 -21.23 16.38 -0.82
CA GLU A 99 -20.93 17.38 0.19
C GLU A 99 -20.09 18.56 -0.33
N ASN A 100 -19.75 18.56 -1.63
CA ASN A 100 -18.83 19.51 -2.25
C ASN A 100 -17.52 19.70 -1.45
N LEU A 101 -17.03 18.60 -0.87
CA LEU A 101 -15.84 18.56 -0.03
C LEU A 101 -14.65 18.04 -0.84
N ARG A 102 -13.55 18.79 -0.84
CA ARG A 102 -12.28 18.35 -1.41
C ARG A 102 -11.12 18.87 -0.56
N VAL A 103 -10.32 17.95 -0.03
CA VAL A 103 -9.09 18.27 0.71
C VAL A 103 -7.95 17.46 0.13
N GLN A 104 -6.83 18.12 -0.12
CA GLN A 104 -5.59 17.47 -0.52
C GLN A 104 -4.42 18.15 0.17
N ALA A 105 -3.70 17.42 1.02
CA ALA A 105 -2.56 17.95 1.74
C ALA A 105 -1.60 16.85 2.21
N PRO A 106 -0.35 17.18 2.58
CA PRO A 106 0.58 16.24 3.18
C PRO A 106 -0.01 15.60 4.44
N LEU A 107 0.02 14.27 4.52
CA LEU A 107 -0.57 13.53 5.62
C LEU A 107 0.01 13.98 6.97
N ALA A 108 1.32 14.20 7.04
CA ALA A 108 2.00 14.65 8.25
C ALA A 108 1.47 15.98 8.82
N VAL A 109 0.85 16.84 7.99
CA VAL A 109 0.26 18.12 8.42
C VAL A 109 -1.20 17.94 8.88
N LEU A 110 -1.86 16.89 8.42
CA LEU A 110 -3.28 16.62 8.70
C LEU A 110 -3.51 15.72 9.92
N LEU A 111 -2.45 15.16 10.52
CA LEU A 111 -2.58 14.31 11.70
C LEU A 111 -3.21 15.08 12.88
N GLY A 112 -4.00 14.38 13.69
CA GLY A 112 -4.77 14.98 14.78
C GLY A 112 -6.18 15.38 14.35
N SER A 113 -6.81 16.28 15.10
CA SER A 113 -8.18 16.75 14.84
C SER A 113 -8.20 18.19 14.36
N TRP A 114 -8.97 18.46 13.31
CA TRP A 114 -9.14 19.80 12.74
C TRP A 114 -10.50 19.93 12.06
N SER A 115 -10.88 21.17 11.74
CA SER A 115 -12.18 21.48 11.14
C SER A 115 -12.03 22.32 9.88
N LEU A 116 -12.95 22.11 8.93
CA LEU A 116 -13.10 22.93 7.73
C LEU A 116 -14.60 23.25 7.59
N GLY A 117 -15.00 24.45 8.01
CA GLY A 117 -16.42 24.82 8.07
C GLY A 117 -17.22 23.85 8.95
N PRO A 118 -18.29 23.21 8.44
CA PRO A 118 -19.12 22.29 9.21
C PRO A 118 -18.50 20.89 9.38
N TYR A 119 -17.38 20.62 8.69
CA TYR A 119 -16.71 19.32 8.71
C TYR A 119 -15.64 19.27 9.78
N ARG A 120 -15.58 18.16 10.52
CA ARG A 120 -14.50 17.86 11.46
C ARG A 120 -13.84 16.55 11.07
N PHE A 121 -12.52 16.58 10.98
CA PHE A 121 -11.66 15.47 10.60
C PHE A 121 -10.82 15.07 11.81
N THR A 122 -10.68 13.77 12.03
CA THR A 122 -9.76 13.21 13.01
C THR A 122 -8.93 12.13 12.34
N LEU A 123 -7.62 12.35 12.26
CA LEU A 123 -6.68 11.44 11.64
C LEU A 123 -5.74 10.90 12.72
N THR A 124 -5.84 9.60 12.97
CA THR A 124 -5.03 8.92 13.99
C THR A 124 -4.14 7.90 13.33
N LEU A 125 -2.85 7.94 13.67
CA LEU A 125 -1.88 6.96 13.19
C LEU A 125 -1.54 6.02 14.33
N THR A 126 -1.80 4.74 14.13
CA THR A 126 -1.31 3.69 15.02
C THR A 126 0.07 3.26 14.53
N THR A 127 1.07 3.38 15.39
CA THR A 127 2.44 2.95 15.10
C THR A 127 2.51 1.42 15.00
N PRO A 128 3.39 0.88 14.14
CA PRO A 128 3.69 -0.55 14.09
C PRO A 128 4.33 -1.05 15.38
#